data_AF-A0A367PD08-F1
#
_entry.id   AF-A0A367PD08-F1
#
_cell.length_a   1.000
_cell.length_b   1.000
_cell.length_c   1.000
_cell.angle_alpha   90.00
_cell.angle_beta   90.00
_cell.angle_gamma   90.00
#
_symmetry.space_group_name_H-M   'P 1'
#
loop_
_entity.id
_entity.type
_entity.pdbx_description
1 polymer ?
#
loop_
_entity_poly.entity_id
_entity_poly.type
_entity_poly.pdbx_seq_one_letter_code
_entity_poly.pdbx_strand_id
1 'polypeptide(L)'
;MRRVEVSMWLHSRRLLAAACGTMLARLANAIEIVRDSELDALYPASFCGWVELMSKNGEPLHAYQANPSGSAENPARMAAIRDKFRALTADVLAPAQAEVLIDAFGKLTTTPVRHILAAAESVA
;
A
#
# COMPACT_ATOMS: atom_id res chain seq x y z
N MET A 1 5.41 30.49 13.41
CA MET A 1 6.29 29.34 13.75
C MET A 1 6.51 29.30 15.26
N ARG A 2 5.79 28.42 15.97
CA ARG A 2 6.04 28.09 17.38
C ARG A 2 5.76 26.60 17.59
N ARG A 3 6.83 25.88 17.90
CA ARG A 3 7.02 24.70 18.75
C ARG A 3 5.73 24.02 19.28
N VAL A 4 5.51 22.76 18.90
CA VAL A 4 4.73 21.81 19.70
C VAL A 4 5.72 20.95 20.47
N GLU A 5 5.83 21.18 21.78
CA GLU A 5 6.51 20.28 22.70
C GLU A 5 5.63 19.05 22.95
N VAL A 6 6.19 17.86 22.76
CA VAL A 6 5.72 16.66 23.46
C VAL A 6 6.81 16.25 24.44
N SER A 7 6.84 16.96 25.57
CA SER A 7 7.59 16.53 26.75
C SER A 7 6.78 15.45 27.46
N MET A 8 7.11 14.18 27.22
CA MET A 8 6.83 13.13 28.21
C MET A 8 7.95 12.09 28.21
N TRP A 9 8.87 12.30 29.15
CA TRP A 9 9.89 11.35 29.58
C TRP A 9 9.28 9.97 29.86
N LEU A 10 9.70 8.94 29.13
CA LEU A 10 9.41 7.54 29.45
C LEU A 10 10.66 6.85 30.03
N HIS A 11 11.00 7.20 31.27
CA HIS A 11 11.95 6.44 32.09
C HIS A 11 11.34 5.19 32.75
N SER A 12 10.09 4.83 32.44
CA SER A 12 9.38 3.73 33.10
C SER A 12 8.51 2.92 32.14
N ARG A 13 9.12 2.11 31.28
CA ARG A 13 8.48 0.91 30.71
C ARG A 13 9.42 -0.29 30.80
N ARG A 14 9.82 -0.62 32.03
CA ARG A 14 10.14 -2.01 32.40
C ARG A 14 8.84 -2.65 32.87
N LEU A 15 8.61 -3.88 32.40
CA LEU A 15 7.52 -4.81 32.74
C LEU A 15 6.19 -4.60 32.00
N LEU A 16 6.13 -5.08 30.77
CA LEU A 16 5.19 -6.14 30.32
C LEU A 16 5.41 -6.38 28.82
N ALA A 17 6.45 -7.13 28.49
CA ALA A 17 6.57 -7.82 27.21
C ALA A 17 7.09 -9.24 27.48
N ALA A 18 6.43 -9.94 28.40
CA ALA A 18 6.46 -11.39 28.42
C ALA A 18 5.36 -11.88 27.47
N ALA A 19 5.65 -11.86 26.17
CA ALA A 19 4.91 -12.61 25.17
C ALA A 19 5.80 -12.79 23.95
N CYS A 20 5.90 -14.03 23.47
CA CYS A 20 6.48 -14.40 22.19
C CYS A 20 5.89 -13.52 21.08
N GLY A 21 6.57 -12.44 20.72
CA GLY A 21 6.07 -11.42 19.81
C GLY A 21 7.08 -11.24 18.69
N THR A 22 6.71 -11.62 17.48
CA THR A 22 7.54 -11.51 16.28
C THR A 22 8.14 -10.11 16.13
N MET A 23 9.26 -9.99 15.41
CA MET A 23 9.88 -8.69 15.09
C MET A 23 8.86 -7.65 14.58
N LEU A 24 7.84 -8.11 13.83
CA LEU A 24 6.73 -7.28 13.35
C LEU A 24 5.90 -6.66 14.48
N ALA A 25 5.54 -7.43 15.51
CA ALA A 25 4.78 -6.92 16.65
C ALA A 25 5.57 -5.86 17.43
N ARG A 26 6.89 -6.05 17.56
CA ARG A 26 7.78 -5.08 18.20
C ARG A 26 7.89 -3.79 17.39
N LEU A 27 7.97 -3.89 16.06
CA LEU A 27 7.98 -2.72 15.18
C LEU A 27 6.65 -1.97 15.25
N ALA A 28 5.52 -2.66 15.15
CA ALA A 28 4.19 -2.04 15.21
C ALA A 28 3.97 -1.26 16.51
N ASN A 29 4.41 -1.81 17.65
CA ASN A 29 4.31 -1.14 18.96
C ASN A 29 5.22 0.10 19.10
N ALA A 30 6.15 0.33 18.17
CA ALA A 30 7.03 1.49 18.16
C ALA A 30 6.55 2.60 17.21
N ILE A 31 5.44 2.41 16.49
CA ILE A 31 4.90 3.39 15.55
C ILE A 31 4.03 4.41 16.31
N GLU A 32 4.26 5.68 16.04
CA GLU A 32 3.38 6.79 16.41
C GLU A 32 2.64 7.28 15.16
N ILE A 33 1.31 7.45 15.27
CA ILE A 33 0.49 8.03 14.20
C ILE A 33 0.15 9.46 14.60
N VAL A 34 0.63 10.42 13.81
CA VAL A 34 0.36 11.83 14.01
C VAL A 34 -0.62 12.35 12.96
N ARG A 35 -1.40 13.38 13.32
CA ARG A 35 -2.22 14.11 12.35
C ARG A 35 -1.43 15.24 11.74
N ASP A 36 -1.63 15.46 10.46
CA ASP A 36 -0.97 16.50 9.69
C ASP A 36 -2.01 17.26 8.86
N SER A 37 -2.38 18.46 9.32
CA SER A 37 -3.42 19.27 8.69
C SER A 37 -3.04 19.74 7.29
N GLU A 38 -1.75 19.82 6.98
CA GLU A 38 -1.29 20.21 5.64
C GLU A 38 -1.52 19.08 4.64
N LEU A 39 -1.26 17.82 5.03
CA LEU A 39 -1.61 16.66 4.23
C LEU A 39 -3.13 16.47 4.10
N ASP A 40 -3.87 16.67 5.20
CA ASP A 40 -5.33 16.56 5.19
C ASP A 40 -5.95 17.53 4.17
N ALA A 41 -5.39 18.73 4.01
CA ALA A 41 -5.86 19.73 3.06
C ALA A 41 -5.65 19.33 1.58
N LEU A 42 -4.78 18.36 1.30
CA LEU A 42 -4.52 17.86 -0.06
C LEU A 42 -5.53 16.77 -0.49
N TYR A 43 -6.27 16.19 0.45
CA TYR A 43 -7.29 15.19 0.15
C TYR A 43 -8.58 15.83 -0.39
N PRO A 44 -9.30 15.22 -1.36
CA PRO A 44 -9.05 13.94 -2.03
C PRO A 44 -8.20 14.04 -3.32
N ALA A 45 -7.68 15.22 -3.64
CA ALA A 45 -6.92 15.42 -4.88
C ALA A 45 -5.61 14.63 -4.88
N SER A 46 -4.97 14.51 -3.72
CA SER A 46 -3.75 13.74 -3.51
C SER A 46 -3.90 12.77 -2.33
N PHE A 47 -3.23 11.63 -2.43
CA PHE A 47 -3.16 10.61 -1.37
C PHE A 47 -1.73 10.54 -0.81
N CYS A 48 -1.19 11.70 -0.47
CA CYS A 48 0.17 11.86 0.03
C CYS A 48 0.34 11.37 1.48
N GLY A 49 1.58 11.04 1.84
CA GLY A 49 1.95 10.71 3.20
C GLY A 49 3.46 10.77 3.39
N TRP A 50 3.90 10.82 4.65
CA TRP A 50 5.31 10.67 5.00
C TRP A 50 5.48 9.66 6.13
N VAL A 51 6.70 9.17 6.24
CA VAL A 51 7.18 8.38 7.39
C VAL A 51 8.51 8.94 7.84
N GLU A 52 8.72 8.97 9.15
CA GLU A 52 10.00 9.34 9.75
C GLU A 52 10.47 8.20 10.66
N LEU A 53 11.74 7.84 10.53
CA LEU A 53 12.39 6.82 11.36
C LEU A 53 13.45 7.47 12.22
N MET A 54 13.30 7.38 13.54
CA MET A 54 14.35 7.79 14.46
C MET A 54 15.40 6.68 14.59
N SER A 55 16.61 6.93 14.08
CA SER A 55 17.71 5.99 14.25
C SER A 55 18.22 5.99 15.70
N LYS A 56 18.89 4.91 16.13
CA LYS A 56 19.54 4.85 17.44
C LYS A 56 20.61 5.93 17.65
N ASN A 57 21.10 6.51 16.55
CA ASN A 57 22.12 7.55 16.57
C ASN A 57 21.51 8.95 16.69
N GLY A 58 20.17 9.06 16.80
CA GLY A 58 19.46 10.31 17.00
C GLY A 58 19.18 11.11 15.72
N GLU A 59 19.61 10.60 14.56
CA GLU A 59 19.29 11.24 13.27
C GLU A 59 17.97 10.69 12.71
N PRO A 60 17.00 11.57 12.39
CA PRO A 60 15.75 11.18 11.74
C PRO A 60 15.98 10.92 10.24
N LEU A 61 15.42 9.82 9.75
CA LEU A 61 15.32 9.53 8.32
C LEU A 61 13.88 9.78 7.89
N HIS A 62 13.68 10.78 7.04
CA HIS A 62 12.36 11.19 6.56
C HIS A 62 12.14 10.74 5.11
N ALA A 63 10.97 10.18 4.82
CA ALA A 63 10.54 9.84 3.47
C ALA A 63 9.12 10.36 3.22
N TYR A 64 8.96 11.16 2.18
CA TYR A 64 7.68 11.69 1.72
C TYR A 64 7.27 11.04 0.40
N GLN A 65 6.01 10.65 0.30
CA GLN A 65 5.39 10.12 -0.91
C GLN A 65 4.22 11.03 -1.29
N ALA A 66 4.35 11.73 -2.42
CA ALA A 66 3.32 12.64 -2.91
C ALA A 66 2.05 11.89 -3.34
N ASN A 67 2.19 10.75 -4.01
CA ASN A 67 1.05 9.96 -4.47
C ASN A 67 1.40 8.46 -4.48
N PRO A 68 0.48 7.55 -4.15
CA PRO A 68 0.74 6.11 -4.15
C PRO A 68 0.92 5.59 -5.57
N SER A 69 1.55 4.42 -5.72
CA SER A 69 1.75 3.76 -7.02
C SER A 69 0.44 3.45 -7.77
N GLY A 70 -0.69 3.36 -7.05
CA GLY A 70 -2.02 3.20 -7.65
C GLY A 70 -2.69 4.49 -8.16
N SER A 71 -2.08 5.66 -7.92
CA SER A 71 -2.66 6.98 -8.29
C SER A 71 -2.88 7.10 -9.80
N ALA A 72 -3.94 7.83 -10.19
CA ALA A 72 -4.27 8.10 -11.59
C ALA A 72 -3.15 8.84 -12.34
N GLU A 73 -2.34 9.62 -11.62
CA GLU A 73 -1.20 10.36 -12.17
C GLU A 73 -0.01 9.46 -12.55
N ASN A 74 0.06 8.23 -12.02
CA ASN A 74 1.17 7.34 -12.31
C ASN A 74 1.08 6.83 -13.76
N PRO A 75 2.02 7.20 -14.67
CA PRO A 75 1.98 6.73 -16.06
C PRO A 75 2.14 5.21 -16.19
N ALA A 76 2.78 4.56 -15.21
CA ALA A 76 2.96 3.12 -15.17
C ALA A 76 1.78 2.36 -14.53
N ARG A 77 0.74 3.06 -14.06
CA ARG A 77 -0.39 2.47 -13.33
C ARG A 77 -1.04 1.31 -14.08
N MET A 78 -1.27 1.48 -15.40
CA MET A 78 -1.95 0.46 -16.21
C MET A 78 -1.12 -0.82 -16.35
N ALA A 79 0.20 -0.70 -16.53
CA ALA A 79 1.09 -1.86 -16.56
C ALA A 79 1.10 -2.57 -15.20
N ALA A 80 1.25 -1.83 -14.11
CA ALA A 80 1.25 -2.37 -12.75
C ALA A 80 -0.07 -3.09 -12.39
N ILE A 81 -1.23 -2.59 -12.85
CA ILE A 81 -2.52 -3.27 -12.65
C ILE A 81 -2.57 -4.60 -13.39
N ARG A 82 -2.06 -4.67 -14.63
CA ARG A 82 -1.99 -5.93 -15.38
C ARG A 82 -1.05 -6.93 -14.72
N ASP A 83 0.10 -6.48 -14.23
CA ASP A 83 1.05 -7.34 -13.50
C ASP A 83 0.45 -7.85 -12.19
N LYS A 84 -0.26 -7.00 -11.44
CA LYS A 84 -1.00 -7.40 -10.25
C LYS A 84 -2.07 -8.44 -10.56
N PHE A 85 -2.80 -8.29 -11.68
CA PHE A 85 -3.80 -9.28 -12.10
C PHE A 85 -3.15 -10.65 -12.37
N ARG A 86 -2.04 -10.69 -13.11
CA ARG A 86 -1.28 -11.93 -13.36
C ARG A 86 -0.86 -12.59 -12.06
N ALA A 87 -0.27 -11.82 -11.15
CA ALA A 87 0.20 -12.34 -9.86
C ALA A 87 -0.94 -12.90 -9.00
N LEU A 88 -2.10 -12.23 -8.97
CA LEU A 88 -3.25 -12.65 -8.16
C LEU A 88 -4.00 -13.86 -8.74
N THR A 89 -3.80 -14.17 -10.03
CA THR A 89 -4.53 -15.24 -10.72
C THR A 89 -3.65 -16.43 -11.11
N ALA A 90 -2.35 -16.37 -10.85
CA ALA A 90 -1.37 -17.37 -11.25
C ALA A 90 -1.71 -18.80 -10.77
N ASP A 91 -2.38 -18.94 -9.62
CA ASP A 91 -2.73 -20.25 -9.04
C ASP A 91 -4.05 -20.82 -9.56
N VAL A 92 -4.84 -20.04 -10.31
CA VAL A 92 -6.21 -20.43 -10.73
C VAL A 92 -6.45 -20.31 -12.23
N LEU A 93 -5.59 -19.58 -12.95
CA LEU A 93 -5.67 -19.39 -14.40
C LEU A 93 -4.34 -19.74 -15.05
N ALA A 94 -4.42 -20.39 -16.22
CA ALA A 94 -3.26 -20.48 -17.09
C ALA A 94 -2.83 -19.07 -17.57
N PRO A 95 -1.53 -18.81 -17.82
CA PRO A 95 -1.06 -17.51 -18.29
C PRO A 95 -1.81 -16.99 -19.53
N ALA A 96 -2.17 -17.89 -20.46
CA ALA A 96 -2.93 -17.53 -21.65
C ALA A 96 -4.35 -17.05 -21.32
N GLN A 97 -5.03 -17.66 -20.35
CA GLN A 97 -6.36 -17.22 -19.91
C GLN A 97 -6.28 -15.82 -19.27
N ALA A 98 -5.24 -15.58 -18.46
CA ALA A 98 -5.02 -14.29 -17.85
C ALA A 98 -4.85 -13.17 -18.91
N GLU A 99 -4.07 -13.41 -19.97
CA GLU A 99 -3.91 -12.44 -21.07
C GLU A 99 -5.22 -12.19 -21.84
N VAL A 100 -6.02 -13.23 -22.09
CA VAL A 100 -7.34 -13.08 -22.74
C VAL A 100 -8.26 -12.19 -21.90
N LEU A 101 -8.30 -12.41 -20.58
CA LEU A 101 -9.09 -11.58 -19.67
C LEU A 101 -8.56 -10.15 -19.60
N ILE A 102 -7.24 -9.96 -19.52
CA ILE A 102 -6.61 -8.64 -19.54
C ILE A 102 -7.00 -7.85 -20.80
N ASP A 103 -7.03 -8.49 -21.98
CA ASP A 103 -7.46 -7.85 -23.23
C ASP A 103 -8.97 -7.55 -23.24
N ALA A 104 -9.78 -8.52 -22.82
CA ALA A 104 -11.23 -8.39 -22.74
C ALA A 104 -11.67 -7.22 -21.84
N PHE A 105 -11.05 -7.07 -20.66
CA PHE A 105 -11.33 -5.96 -19.75
C PHE A 105 -10.83 -4.61 -20.30
N GLY A 106 -9.83 -4.62 -21.19
CA GLY A 106 -9.42 -3.43 -21.95
C GLY A 106 -10.43 -2.98 -23.01
N LYS A 107 -11.37 -3.85 -23.40
CA LYS A 107 -12.34 -3.66 -24.48
C LYS A 107 -13.77 -3.99 -24.02
N LEU A 108 -14.12 -3.67 -22.76
CA LEU A 108 -15.42 -4.04 -22.17
C LEU A 108 -16.62 -3.56 -22.98
N THR A 109 -16.53 -2.41 -23.65
CA THR A 109 -17.62 -1.85 -24.45
C THR A 109 -17.97 -2.69 -25.67
N THR A 110 -17.05 -3.55 -26.13
CA THR A 110 -17.22 -4.36 -27.34
C THR A 110 -17.08 -5.87 -27.09
N THR A 111 -16.58 -6.27 -25.92
CA THR A 111 -16.37 -7.67 -25.59
C THR A 111 -17.66 -8.29 -25.02
N PRO A 112 -18.23 -9.32 -25.66
CA PRO A 112 -19.40 -10.01 -25.10
C PRO A 112 -19.08 -10.66 -23.76
N VAL A 113 -19.93 -10.49 -22.75
CA VAL A 113 -19.74 -11.05 -21.39
C VAL A 113 -19.47 -12.55 -21.42
N ARG A 114 -20.16 -13.30 -22.29
CA ARG A 114 -19.94 -14.76 -22.46
C ARG A 114 -18.48 -15.12 -22.79
N HIS A 115 -17.75 -14.27 -23.50
CA HIS A 115 -16.34 -14.52 -23.83
C HIS A 115 -15.44 -14.31 -22.60
N ILE A 116 -15.79 -13.36 -21.73
CA ILE A 116 -15.11 -13.15 -20.45
C ILE A 116 -15.31 -14.38 -19.56
N LEU A 117 -16.56 -14.86 -19.46
CA LEU A 117 -16.88 -16.04 -18.64
C LEU A 117 -16.15 -17.29 -19.12
N ALA A 118 -16.19 -17.57 -20.42
CA ALA A 118 -15.49 -18.71 -21.00
C ALA A 118 -13.97 -18.68 -20.74
N ALA A 119 -13.35 -17.50 -20.74
CA ALA A 119 -11.93 -17.36 -20.43
C ALA A 119 -11.61 -17.49 -18.94
N ALA A 120 -12.58 -17.22 -18.06
CA ALA A 120 -12.44 -17.26 -16.61
C ALA A 120 -12.74 -18.63 -15.99
N GLU A 121 -13.21 -19.61 -16.77
CA GLU A 121 -13.40 -20.98 -16.29
C GLU A 121 -12.05 -21.56 -15.84
N SER A 122 -11.94 -21.86 -14.54
CA SER A 122 -10.71 -22.36 -13.94
C SER A 122 -10.36 -23.72 -14.52
N VAL A 123 -9.07 -23.94 -14.79
CA VAL A 123 -8.54 -25.28 -15.03
C VAL A 123 -8.47 -25.98 -13.69
N ALA A 124 -9.49 -26.78 -13.37
CA ALA A 124 -9.48 -27.68 -12.22
C ALA A 124 -8.40 -28.76 -12.38
#